data_AF-A0A1V6FC12-F1
#
_entry.id   AF-A0A1V6FC12-F1
#
_cell.length_a   1.000
_cell.length_b   1.000
_cell.length_c   1.000
_cell.angle_alpha   90.00
_cell.angle_beta   90.00
_cell.angle_gamma   90.00
#
_symmetry.space_group_name_H-M   'P 1'
#
loop_
_entity.id
_entity.type
_entity.pdbx_description
1 polymer ?
#
loop_
_entity_poly.entity_id
_entity_poly.type
_entity_poly.pdbx_seq_one_letter_code
_entity_poly.pdbx_strand_id
1 'polypeptide(L)'
;MNWHNALLKDNELDKMNDMEKNLQPTDTKKRRRRKRPRRIRQNWFFRFLRNFVKLFKKRPLIYDHNEDILGPAIFVSNHSGAAGPMDLSMFFPYYFVPWGAHEMRGNYKTRWKYLYYVFYQQKLHYKKFKSFFLATILAVINPFLYANMRLIPTYQDIRFTKSLRESLSYLDDGIPILVFPEDSSEGYFDTIIKFNQGVVVLADYVDKHRDLNIPIYPVYYSKREREIEIGKPAYYRETSPKILLKESKIKRGNF
;
A
#
# COMPACT_ATOMS: atom_id res chain seq x y z
N MET A 1 30.78 -50.21 -24.37
CA MET A 1 30.41 -49.18 -23.38
C MET A 1 31.04 -47.88 -23.85
N ASN A 2 30.23 -46.91 -24.29
CA ASN A 2 30.66 -45.85 -25.21
C ASN A 2 31.22 -44.65 -24.44
N TRP A 3 32.55 -44.58 -24.31
CA TRP A 3 33.29 -43.56 -23.54
C TRP A 3 33.00 -42.11 -23.98
N HIS A 4 32.57 -41.92 -25.23
CA HIS A 4 32.20 -40.61 -25.77
C HIS A 4 30.92 -40.03 -25.13
N ASN A 5 29.99 -40.89 -24.68
CA ASN A 5 28.74 -40.45 -24.05
C ASN A 5 28.90 -40.13 -22.56
N ALA A 6 29.96 -40.63 -21.91
CA ALA A 6 30.27 -40.31 -20.51
C ALA A 6 30.87 -38.90 -20.40
N LEU A 7 31.83 -38.57 -21.26
CA LEU A 7 32.46 -37.24 -21.33
C LEU A 7 31.47 -36.12 -21.66
N LEU A 8 30.47 -36.38 -22.50
CA LEU A 8 29.42 -35.40 -22.81
C LEU A 8 28.48 -35.15 -21.64
N LYS A 9 28.19 -36.17 -20.82
CA LYS A 9 27.35 -36.03 -19.62
C LYS A 9 28.06 -35.27 -18.50
N ASP A 10 29.35 -35.53 -18.30
CA ASP A 10 30.14 -34.83 -17.27
C ASP A 10 30.29 -33.34 -17.61
N ASN A 11 30.48 -33.02 -18.89
CA ASN A 11 30.59 -31.63 -19.37
C ASN A 11 29.26 -30.85 -19.34
N GLU A 12 28.11 -31.55 -19.47
CA GLU A 12 26.78 -30.97 -19.26
C GLU A 12 26.47 -30.78 -17.77
N LEU A 13 26.86 -31.72 -16.91
CA LEU A 13 26.73 -31.63 -15.45
C LEU A 13 27.56 -30.48 -14.87
N ASP A 14 28.79 -30.30 -15.35
CA ASP A 14 29.64 -29.18 -14.94
C ASP A 14 29.07 -27.83 -15.40
N LYS A 15 28.53 -27.76 -16.63
CA LYS A 15 27.83 -26.56 -17.12
C LYS A 15 26.56 -26.25 -16.33
N MET A 16 25.80 -27.28 -15.91
CA MET A 16 24.62 -27.09 -15.07
C MET A 16 25.01 -26.62 -13.66
N ASN A 17 26.06 -27.17 -13.07
CA ASN A 17 26.60 -26.72 -11.77
C ASN A 17 27.12 -25.29 -11.80
N ASP A 18 27.78 -24.88 -12.90
CA ASP A 18 28.25 -23.50 -13.09
C ASP A 18 27.08 -22.54 -13.35
N MET A 19 26.00 -23.00 -14.01
CA MET A 19 24.78 -22.22 -14.18
C MET A 19 24.01 -22.08 -12.85
N GLU A 20 23.99 -23.12 -12.01
CA GLU A 20 23.36 -23.10 -10.69
C GLU A 20 24.16 -22.25 -9.68
N LYS A 21 25.50 -22.24 -9.77
CA LYS A 21 26.37 -21.30 -9.03
C LYS A 21 26.15 -19.84 -9.45
N ASN A 22 25.84 -19.58 -10.73
CA ASN A 22 25.52 -18.25 -11.24
C ASN A 22 24.06 -17.82 -10.98
N LEU A 23 23.18 -18.76 -10.61
CA LEU A 23 21.81 -18.50 -10.15
C LEU A 23 21.73 -18.30 -8.62
N GLN A 24 22.81 -18.59 -7.88
CA GLN A 24 22.93 -18.14 -6.50
C GLN A 24 23.31 -16.65 -6.50
N PRO A 25 22.60 -15.81 -5.73
CA PRO A 25 22.86 -14.37 -5.73
C PRO A 25 24.23 -14.06 -5.11
N THR A 26 25.27 -14.02 -5.95
CA THR A 26 26.60 -13.53 -5.62
C THR A 26 26.63 -12.02 -5.73
N ASP A 27 26.03 -11.32 -4.78
CA ASP A 27 26.55 -10.01 -4.38
C ASP A 27 26.09 -9.67 -2.97
N THR A 28 26.90 -10.06 -1.99
CA THR A 28 26.84 -9.61 -0.59
C THR A 28 27.28 -8.14 -0.46
N LYS A 29 26.77 -7.24 -1.30
CA LYS A 29 26.88 -5.79 -1.10
C LYS A 29 25.83 -5.36 -0.08
N LYS A 30 26.26 -5.33 1.19
CA LYS A 30 25.57 -4.70 2.34
C LYS A 30 24.05 -4.90 2.30
N ARG A 31 23.56 -6.03 2.80
CA ARG A 31 22.25 -6.07 3.48
C ARG A 31 22.30 -4.99 4.57
N ARG A 32 21.90 -3.76 4.24
CA ARG A 32 21.67 -2.69 5.21
C ARG A 32 20.82 -3.34 6.29
N ARG A 33 21.36 -3.50 7.51
CA ARG A 33 20.61 -4.02 8.66
C ARG A 33 19.24 -3.33 8.62
N ARG A 34 18.19 -4.09 8.30
CA ARG A 34 16.82 -3.57 8.14
C ARG A 34 16.45 -2.99 9.49
N LYS A 35 16.58 -1.67 9.64
CA LYS A 35 16.24 -0.99 10.89
C LYS A 35 14.74 -1.20 11.08
N ARG A 36 14.32 -1.65 12.26
CA ARG A 36 12.91 -1.58 12.63
C ARG A 36 12.49 -0.12 12.44
N PRO A 37 11.38 0.16 11.72
CA PRO A 37 10.92 1.53 11.57
C PRO A 37 10.81 2.15 12.96
N ARG A 38 11.39 3.34 13.14
CA ARG A 38 11.22 4.07 14.41
C ARG A 38 9.72 4.25 14.59
N ARG A 39 9.13 3.58 15.60
CA ARG A 39 7.71 3.77 15.94
C ARG A 39 7.53 5.24 16.27
N ILE A 40 6.91 5.98 15.38
CA ILE A 40 6.60 7.39 15.57
C ILE A 40 5.59 7.48 16.72
N ARG A 41 5.90 8.29 17.74
CA ARG A 41 4.99 8.51 18.87
C ARG A 41 3.70 9.15 18.35
N GLN A 42 2.60 8.43 18.44
CA GLN A 42 1.26 8.96 18.19
C GLN A 42 0.87 9.93 19.31
N ASN A 43 0.26 11.08 18.97
CA ASN A 43 -0.16 12.06 19.97
C ASN A 43 -1.23 11.48 20.89
N TRP A 44 -1.29 11.97 22.13
CA TRP A 44 -2.25 11.50 23.14
C TRP A 44 -3.71 11.57 22.65
N PHE A 45 -4.08 12.64 21.94
CA PHE A 45 -5.43 12.79 21.35
C PHE A 45 -5.78 11.64 20.40
N PHE A 46 -4.87 11.24 19.51
CA PHE A 46 -5.11 10.13 18.58
C PHE A 46 -5.25 8.80 19.32
N ARG A 47 -4.42 8.58 20.36
CA ARG A 47 -4.51 7.38 21.21
C ARG A 47 -5.84 7.30 21.95
N PHE A 48 -6.31 8.43 22.50
CA PHE A 48 -7.61 8.54 23.15
C PHE A 48 -8.74 8.27 22.15
N LEU A 49 -8.77 8.99 21.02
CA LEU A 49 -9.79 8.84 19.99
C LEU A 49 -9.85 7.40 19.46
N ARG A 50 -8.68 6.79 19.17
CA ARG A 50 -8.58 5.41 18.74
C ARG A 50 -9.15 4.45 19.77
N ASN A 51 -8.81 4.61 21.05
CA ASN A 51 -9.34 3.74 22.10
C ASN A 51 -10.84 3.94 22.30
N PHE A 52 -11.33 5.18 22.22
CA PHE A 52 -12.76 5.49 22.30
C PHE A 52 -13.54 4.84 21.16
N VAL A 53 -13.10 5.01 19.91
CA VAL A 53 -13.78 4.41 18.74
C VAL A 53 -13.75 2.87 18.81
N LYS A 54 -12.67 2.28 19.33
CA LYS A 54 -12.57 0.83 19.53
C LYS A 54 -13.60 0.25 20.51
N LEU A 55 -14.18 1.05 21.40
CA LEU A 55 -15.26 0.59 22.28
C LEU A 55 -16.55 0.29 21.49
N PHE A 56 -16.79 1.04 20.41
CA PHE A 56 -18.00 0.92 19.61
C PHE A 56 -17.80 0.11 18.32
N LYS A 57 -16.55 0.00 17.83
CA LYS A 57 -16.21 -0.77 16.64
C LYS A 57 -15.74 -2.18 17.00
N LYS A 58 -16.46 -3.18 16.49
CA LYS A 58 -15.99 -4.57 16.51
C LYS A 58 -14.68 -4.67 15.73
N ARG A 59 -13.67 -5.28 16.35
CA ARG A 59 -12.34 -5.49 15.76
C ARG A 59 -12.45 -6.47 14.58
N PRO A 60 -11.87 -6.15 13.41
CA PRO A 60 -11.76 -7.09 12.31
C PRO A 60 -10.91 -8.32 12.66
N LEU A 61 -11.24 -9.48 12.09
CA LEU A 61 -10.32 -10.62 12.06
C LEU A 61 -9.14 -10.27 11.13
N ILE A 62 -7.94 -10.72 11.49
CA ILE A 62 -6.72 -10.40 10.74
C ILE A 62 -6.06 -11.73 10.34
N TYR A 63 -5.96 -11.95 9.04
CA TYR A 63 -5.23 -13.06 8.44
C TYR A 63 -3.92 -12.50 7.89
N ASP A 64 -2.80 -12.84 8.52
CA ASP A 64 -1.48 -12.41 8.07
C ASP A 64 -0.67 -13.61 7.60
N HIS A 65 -0.36 -13.62 6.31
CA HIS A 65 0.40 -14.68 5.66
C HIS A 65 1.92 -14.45 5.72
N ASN A 66 2.38 -13.56 6.61
CA ASN A 66 3.77 -13.13 6.74
C ASN A 66 4.25 -13.27 8.20
N GLU A 67 5.55 -13.56 8.37
CA GLU A 67 6.14 -13.70 9.70
C GLU A 67 6.48 -12.35 10.35
N ASP A 68 7.11 -11.43 9.61
CA ASP A 68 7.35 -10.05 10.03
C ASP A 68 7.63 -9.15 8.81
N ILE A 69 6.93 -8.03 8.70
CA ILE A 69 7.15 -7.03 7.64
C ILE A 69 8.10 -5.97 8.17
N LEU A 70 9.39 -6.19 7.94
CA LEU A 70 10.48 -5.32 8.40
C LEU A 70 11.03 -4.43 7.28
N GLY A 71 10.95 -3.12 7.49
CA GLY A 71 11.59 -2.11 6.65
C GLY A 71 10.65 -1.54 5.57
N PRO A 72 11.21 -0.93 4.51
CA PRO A 72 10.40 -0.29 3.47
C PRO A 72 9.54 -1.31 2.74
N ALA A 73 8.26 -0.98 2.58
CA ALA A 73 7.28 -1.79 1.88
C ALA A 73 6.16 -0.90 1.33
N ILE A 74 5.46 -1.40 0.31
CA ILE A 74 4.22 -0.78 -0.18
C ILE A 74 3.08 -1.74 0.13
N PHE A 75 2.13 -1.30 0.94
CA PHE A 75 0.84 -1.96 1.13
C PHE A 75 -0.14 -1.44 0.09
N VAL A 76 -0.82 -2.35 -0.60
CA VAL A 76 -1.81 -2.03 -1.63
C VAL A 76 -3.15 -2.58 -1.19
N SER A 77 -4.09 -1.70 -0.85
CA SER A 77 -5.41 -2.10 -0.34
C SER A 77 -6.56 -1.64 -1.21
N ASN A 78 -7.65 -2.41 -1.25
CA ASN A 78 -8.95 -1.86 -1.68
C ASN A 78 -9.43 -0.80 -0.67
N HIS A 79 -10.19 0.20 -1.13
CA HIS A 79 -10.55 1.35 -0.30
C HIS A 79 -11.86 1.11 0.50
N SER A 80 -12.86 0.42 -0.08
CA SER A 80 -14.17 0.14 0.54
C SER A 80 -14.78 1.37 1.26
N GLY A 81 -14.84 2.48 0.54
CA GLY A 81 -15.38 3.75 1.02
C GLY A 81 -14.64 4.29 2.25
N ALA A 82 -15.34 4.94 3.18
CA ALA A 82 -14.71 5.49 4.38
C ALA A 82 -14.24 4.41 5.38
N ALA A 83 -14.71 3.17 5.25
CA ALA A 83 -14.48 2.12 6.25
C ALA A 83 -13.08 1.52 6.16
N GLY A 84 -12.54 1.31 4.96
CA GLY A 84 -11.20 0.73 4.76
C GLY A 84 -10.09 1.57 5.38
N PRO A 85 -9.89 2.85 4.98
CA PRO A 85 -8.87 3.70 5.60
C PRO A 85 -9.03 3.83 7.11
N MET A 86 -10.28 3.88 7.60
CA MET A 86 -10.56 4.01 9.03
C MET A 86 -10.16 2.75 9.80
N ASP A 87 -10.57 1.57 9.34
CA ASP A 87 -10.28 0.30 10.03
C ASP A 87 -8.82 -0.11 9.91
N LEU A 88 -8.19 0.11 8.75
CA LEU A 88 -6.75 -0.09 8.58
C LEU A 88 -5.96 0.83 9.54
N SER A 89 -6.33 2.10 9.67
CA SER A 89 -5.65 3.01 10.60
C SER A 89 -5.81 2.62 12.08
N MET A 90 -6.87 1.91 12.44
CA MET A 90 -7.14 1.51 13.82
C MET A 90 -6.61 0.13 14.19
N PHE A 91 -6.70 -0.83 13.28
CA PHE A 91 -6.56 -2.26 13.56
C PHE A 91 -5.44 -2.95 12.80
N PHE A 92 -4.90 -2.35 11.74
CA PHE A 92 -3.81 -2.95 10.98
C PHE A 92 -2.59 -3.18 11.89
N PRO A 93 -1.93 -4.35 11.81
CA PRO A 93 -0.88 -4.72 12.76
C PRO A 93 0.43 -3.96 12.53
N TYR A 94 0.65 -3.45 11.31
CA TYR A 94 1.86 -2.73 10.93
C TYR A 94 1.67 -1.21 10.97
N TYR A 95 2.75 -0.50 11.27
CA TYR A 95 2.78 0.94 11.08
C TYR A 95 2.95 1.26 9.59
N PHE A 96 2.22 2.26 9.10
CA PHE A 96 2.32 2.74 7.73
C PHE A 96 2.03 4.24 7.66
N VAL A 97 2.41 4.85 6.55
CA VAL A 97 1.99 6.19 6.15
C VAL A 97 1.08 6.08 4.93
N PRO A 98 -0.17 6.58 4.98
CA PRO A 98 -1.09 6.46 3.86
C PRO A 98 -0.90 7.57 2.84
N TRP A 99 -1.17 7.22 1.58
CA TRP A 99 -1.51 8.18 0.54
C TRP A 99 -2.95 8.66 0.69
N GLY A 100 -3.20 9.92 0.33
CA GLY A 100 -4.57 10.41 0.20
C GLY A 100 -4.69 11.76 -0.49
N ALA A 101 -5.92 12.14 -0.77
CA ALA A 101 -6.25 13.34 -1.54
C ALA A 101 -5.60 14.60 -0.94
N HIS A 102 -4.86 15.35 -1.77
CA HIS A 102 -4.09 16.51 -1.33
C HIS A 102 -4.93 17.58 -0.61
N GLU A 103 -6.23 17.69 -0.93
CA GLU A 103 -7.19 18.58 -0.31
C GLU A 103 -7.31 18.34 1.20
N MET A 104 -7.04 17.11 1.67
CA MET A 104 -7.05 16.79 3.10
C MET A 104 -5.95 17.51 3.88
N ARG A 105 -4.86 17.92 3.22
CA ARG A 105 -3.79 18.75 3.78
C ARG A 105 -4.02 20.25 3.58
N GLY A 106 -5.07 20.64 2.86
CA GLY A 106 -5.41 22.04 2.61
C GLY A 106 -6.01 22.76 3.83
N ASN A 107 -6.33 24.04 3.63
CA ASN A 107 -7.08 24.82 4.61
C ASN A 107 -8.52 24.29 4.79
N TYR A 108 -9.22 24.78 5.82
CA TYR A 108 -10.59 24.36 6.13
C TYR A 108 -11.52 24.40 4.91
N LYS A 109 -11.53 25.52 4.17
CA LYS A 109 -12.40 25.71 2.99
C LYS A 109 -12.13 24.67 1.90
N THR A 110 -10.86 24.41 1.60
CA THR A 110 -10.44 23.44 0.57
C THR A 110 -10.86 22.02 0.97
N ARG A 111 -10.55 21.64 2.21
CA ARG A 111 -10.91 20.33 2.76
C ARG A 111 -12.42 20.15 2.80
N TRP A 112 -13.15 21.15 3.29
CA TRP A 112 -14.61 21.12 3.39
C TRP A 112 -15.26 20.94 2.02
N LYS A 113 -14.81 21.69 0.99
CA LYS A 113 -15.33 21.56 -0.38
C LYS A 113 -15.10 20.16 -0.93
N TYR A 114 -13.89 19.61 -0.75
CA TYR A 114 -13.61 18.24 -1.17
C TYR A 114 -14.51 17.24 -0.45
N LEU A 115 -14.63 17.34 0.89
CA LEU A 115 -15.48 16.44 1.66
C LEU A 115 -16.94 16.53 1.20
N TYR A 116 -17.46 17.74 1.02
CA TYR A 116 -18.85 17.99 0.71
C TYR A 116 -19.23 17.57 -0.71
N TYR A 117 -18.52 18.07 -1.72
CA TYR A 117 -18.87 17.87 -3.13
C TYR A 117 -18.32 16.55 -3.68
N VAL A 118 -17.06 16.24 -3.40
CA VAL A 118 -16.38 15.09 -3.99
C VAL A 118 -16.61 13.84 -3.14
N PHE A 119 -16.14 13.85 -1.89
CA PHE A 119 -16.14 12.63 -1.09
C PHE A 119 -17.55 12.14 -0.72
N TYR A 120 -18.39 13.01 -0.14
CA TYR A 120 -19.72 12.59 0.31
C TYR A 120 -20.77 12.54 -0.78
N GLN A 121 -20.84 13.55 -1.66
CA GLN A 121 -21.84 13.60 -2.73
C GLN A 121 -21.45 12.75 -3.93
N GLN A 122 -20.31 13.02 -4.56
CA GLN A 122 -19.91 12.29 -5.77
C GLN A 122 -19.56 10.83 -5.46
N LYS A 123 -18.70 10.56 -4.48
CA LYS A 123 -18.17 9.19 -4.26
C LYS A 123 -19.02 8.29 -3.37
N LEU A 124 -19.76 8.87 -2.42
CA LEU A 124 -20.62 8.12 -1.48
C LEU A 124 -22.11 8.33 -1.72
N HIS A 125 -22.49 9.17 -2.70
CA HIS A 125 -23.88 9.43 -3.09
C HIS A 125 -24.79 9.89 -1.92
N TYR A 126 -24.24 10.59 -0.93
CA TYR A 126 -25.01 11.16 0.18
C TYR A 126 -25.77 12.42 -0.24
N LYS A 127 -26.98 12.58 0.29
CA LYS A 127 -27.80 13.79 0.10
C LYS A 127 -27.12 15.03 0.70
N LYS A 128 -27.38 16.19 0.09
CA LYS A 128 -26.77 17.50 0.44
C LYS A 128 -26.74 17.76 1.95
N PHE A 129 -27.85 17.61 2.66
CA PHE A 129 -27.90 17.89 4.11
C PHE A 129 -26.95 17.01 4.93
N LYS A 130 -26.98 15.69 4.70
CA LYS A 130 -26.08 14.74 5.36
C LYS A 130 -24.61 15.03 5.03
N SER A 131 -24.33 15.32 3.77
CA SER A 131 -22.99 15.69 3.29
C SER A 131 -22.50 16.97 3.95
N PHE A 132 -23.35 17.98 4.11
CA PHE A 132 -23.02 19.26 4.73
C PHE A 132 -22.61 19.06 6.19
N PHE A 133 -23.46 18.37 6.96
CA PHE A 133 -23.20 18.11 8.37
C PHE A 133 -21.88 17.35 8.58
N LEU A 134 -21.69 16.25 7.85
CA LEU A 134 -20.46 15.45 7.96
C LEU A 134 -19.21 16.18 7.47
N ALA A 135 -19.30 16.94 6.38
CA ALA A 135 -18.17 17.72 5.87
C ALA A 135 -17.75 18.82 6.85
N THR A 136 -18.70 19.51 7.48
CA THR A 136 -18.43 20.57 8.47
C THR A 136 -17.69 20.02 9.68
N ILE A 137 -18.16 18.91 10.25
CA ILE A 137 -17.52 18.30 11.41
C ILE A 137 -16.14 17.72 11.05
N LEU A 138 -16.07 16.90 10.00
CA LEU A 138 -14.80 16.25 9.65
C LEU A 138 -13.74 17.22 9.11
N ALA A 139 -14.13 18.35 8.50
CA ALA A 139 -13.15 19.34 8.06
C ALA A 139 -12.33 19.92 9.23
N VAL A 140 -12.89 19.95 10.44
CA VAL A 140 -12.21 20.38 11.68
C VAL A 140 -11.37 19.26 12.28
N ILE A 141 -11.85 18.01 12.26
CA ILE A 141 -11.18 16.86 12.91
C ILE A 141 -10.02 16.30 12.07
N ASN A 142 -10.20 16.23 10.75
CA ASN A 142 -9.25 15.64 9.81
C ASN A 142 -7.80 16.17 9.87
N PRO A 143 -7.48 17.47 10.07
CA PRO A 143 -6.10 17.91 10.15
C PRO A 143 -5.36 17.25 11.30
N PHE A 144 -6.01 17.04 12.44
CA PHE A 144 -5.41 16.33 13.58
C PHE A 144 -5.20 14.85 13.26
N LEU A 145 -6.19 14.20 12.64
CA LEU A 145 -6.10 12.81 12.21
C LEU A 145 -4.93 12.60 11.22
N TYR A 146 -4.93 13.36 10.13
CA TYR A 146 -3.96 13.21 9.05
C TYR A 146 -2.56 13.71 9.41
N ALA A 147 -2.43 14.66 10.34
CA ALA A 147 -1.12 15.01 10.89
C ALA A 147 -0.51 13.85 11.67
N ASN A 148 -1.31 13.14 12.47
CA ASN A 148 -0.85 11.96 13.22
C ASN A 148 -0.51 10.78 12.29
N MET A 149 -1.28 10.59 11.22
CA MET A 149 -1.03 9.56 10.21
C MET A 149 0.08 9.93 9.22
N ARG A 150 0.56 11.18 9.26
CA ARG A 150 1.54 11.74 8.32
C ARG A 150 1.15 11.58 6.85
N LEU A 151 -0.15 11.75 6.55
CA LEU A 151 -0.73 11.55 5.22
C LEU A 151 0.12 12.20 4.12
N ILE A 152 0.56 11.39 3.15
CA ILE A 152 1.25 11.86 1.96
C ILE A 152 0.18 12.36 0.97
N PRO A 153 0.16 13.67 0.63
CA PRO A 153 -0.81 14.21 -0.31
C PRO A 153 -0.50 13.70 -1.73
N THR A 154 -1.48 13.09 -2.38
CA THR A 154 -1.40 12.64 -3.78
C THR A 154 -2.07 13.61 -4.73
N TYR A 155 -1.40 13.89 -5.85
CA TYR A 155 -1.87 14.78 -6.91
C TYR A 155 -2.06 14.00 -8.21
N GLN A 156 -2.98 14.45 -9.06
CA GLN A 156 -3.23 13.87 -10.39
C GLN A 156 -2.49 14.61 -11.52
N ASP A 157 -1.64 15.58 -11.17
CA ASP A 157 -0.86 16.40 -12.10
C ASP A 157 0.65 16.29 -11.81
N ILE A 158 1.46 17.17 -12.42
CA ILE A 158 2.92 17.20 -12.27
C ILE A 158 3.40 17.26 -10.81
N ARG A 159 2.56 17.73 -9.88
CA ARG A 159 2.85 17.75 -8.45
C ARG A 159 2.92 16.34 -7.83
N PHE A 160 2.47 15.29 -8.53
CA PHE A 160 2.61 13.90 -8.09
C PHE A 160 4.07 13.52 -7.81
N THR A 161 5.02 14.13 -8.52
CA THR A 161 6.46 14.00 -8.24
C THR A 161 6.82 14.39 -6.80
N LYS A 162 6.10 15.33 -6.18
CA LYS A 162 6.27 15.68 -4.76
C LYS A 162 5.83 14.51 -3.86
N SER A 163 4.69 13.88 -4.18
CA SER A 163 4.20 12.69 -3.48
C SER A 163 5.21 11.54 -3.56
N LEU A 164 5.85 11.35 -4.71
CA LEU A 164 6.90 10.34 -4.90
C LEU A 164 8.14 10.63 -4.07
N ARG A 165 8.62 11.88 -4.04
CA ARG A 165 9.77 12.29 -3.21
C ARG A 165 9.49 12.13 -1.72
N GLU A 166 8.30 12.53 -1.27
CA GLU A 166 7.89 12.38 0.13
C GLU A 166 7.71 10.90 0.49
N SER A 167 7.18 10.08 -0.42
CA SER A 167 7.14 8.62 -0.25
C SER A 167 8.54 8.04 -0.08
N LEU A 168 9.48 8.45 -0.93
CA LEU A 168 10.85 7.96 -0.88
C LEU A 168 11.54 8.28 0.45
N SER A 169 11.30 9.45 1.04
CA SER A 169 11.89 9.81 2.34
C SER A 169 11.37 8.92 3.48
N TYR A 170 10.08 8.58 3.50
CA TYR A 170 9.55 7.61 4.48
C TYR A 170 10.11 6.20 4.27
N LEU A 171 10.23 5.77 3.02
CA LEU A 171 10.82 4.47 2.69
C LEU A 171 12.31 4.41 3.06
N ASP A 172 13.07 5.49 2.91
CA ASP A 172 14.46 5.59 3.36
C ASP A 172 14.59 5.38 4.89
N ASP A 173 13.58 5.81 5.66
CA ASP A 173 13.44 5.55 7.11
C ASP A 173 12.92 4.14 7.44
N GLY A 174 12.65 3.32 6.42
CA GLY A 174 12.09 1.98 6.54
C GLY A 174 10.62 1.96 6.94
N ILE A 175 9.88 3.05 6.72
CA ILE A 175 8.47 3.18 7.05
C ILE A 175 7.63 2.74 5.84
N PRO A 176 6.75 1.73 5.98
CA PRO A 176 5.86 1.30 4.90
C PRO A 176 4.86 2.37 4.47
N ILE A 177 4.43 2.31 3.21
CA ILE A 177 3.42 3.21 2.64
C ILE A 177 2.17 2.41 2.31
N LEU A 178 1.00 2.94 2.67
CA LEU A 178 -0.29 2.38 2.27
C LEU A 178 -0.85 3.17 1.08
N VAL A 179 -1.15 2.46 0.00
CA VAL A 179 -1.77 3.03 -1.20
C VAL A 179 -3.09 2.31 -1.49
N PHE A 180 -4.12 3.10 -1.78
CA PHE A 180 -5.36 2.60 -2.34
C PHE A 180 -5.33 2.85 -3.84
N PRO A 181 -5.11 1.83 -4.69
CA PRO A 181 -4.96 2.03 -6.12
C PRO A 181 -6.32 2.14 -6.83
N GLU A 182 -7.43 1.92 -6.13
CA GLU A 182 -8.78 1.99 -6.69
C GLU A 182 -9.05 3.35 -7.33
N ASP A 183 -9.45 3.34 -8.60
CA ASP A 183 -10.05 4.52 -9.23
C ASP A 183 -11.47 4.69 -8.66
N SER A 184 -11.63 5.76 -7.87
CA SER A 184 -12.86 6.10 -7.16
C SER A 184 -13.61 7.27 -7.79
N SER A 185 -13.36 7.58 -9.07
CA SER A 185 -14.07 8.62 -9.82
C SER A 185 -15.58 8.37 -9.86
N GLU A 186 -15.98 7.11 -10.01
CA GLU A 186 -17.38 6.64 -10.08
C GLU A 186 -17.90 6.05 -8.75
N GLY A 187 -17.19 6.29 -7.64
CA GLY A 187 -17.54 5.75 -6.32
C GLY A 187 -16.60 4.65 -5.83
N TYR A 188 -16.98 3.96 -4.76
CA TYR A 188 -16.19 2.88 -4.17
C TYR A 188 -16.92 1.54 -4.27
N PHE A 189 -16.20 0.50 -4.65
CA PHE A 189 -16.73 -0.84 -4.85
C PHE A 189 -15.99 -1.85 -3.97
N ASP A 190 -16.67 -2.93 -3.58
CA ASP A 190 -16.04 -3.97 -2.75
C ASP A 190 -14.96 -4.77 -3.52
N THR A 191 -15.11 -4.86 -4.85
CA THR A 191 -14.08 -5.37 -5.76
C THR A 191 -13.56 -4.22 -6.61
N ILE A 192 -12.24 -4.06 -6.69
CA ILE A 192 -11.62 -2.98 -7.48
C ILE A 192 -11.92 -3.21 -8.96
N ILE A 193 -12.64 -2.26 -9.57
CA ILE A 193 -13.03 -2.31 -10.99
C ILE A 193 -11.93 -1.73 -11.88
N LYS A 194 -11.24 -0.70 -11.41
CA LYS A 194 -10.18 0.02 -12.13
C LYS A 194 -9.04 0.39 -11.17
N PHE A 195 -7.81 0.23 -11.66
CA PHE A 195 -6.60 0.53 -10.91
C PHE A 195 -5.88 1.76 -11.47
N ASN A 196 -5.56 2.70 -10.61
CA ASN A 196 -4.59 3.76 -10.86
C ASN A 196 -3.17 3.18 -10.81
N GLN A 197 -2.36 3.50 -11.80
CA GLN A 197 -0.98 3.01 -11.92
C GLN A 197 0.01 3.64 -10.93
N GLY A 198 -0.46 4.53 -10.04
CA GLY A 198 0.41 5.27 -9.11
C GLY A 198 1.30 4.38 -8.24
N VAL A 199 0.84 3.18 -7.87
CA VAL A 199 1.64 2.18 -7.14
C VAL A 199 2.84 1.71 -7.96
N VAL A 200 2.61 1.39 -9.24
CA VAL A 200 3.67 0.93 -10.16
C VAL A 200 4.67 2.06 -10.39
N VAL A 201 4.18 3.30 -10.55
CA VAL A 201 5.05 4.48 -10.68
C VAL A 201 5.88 4.72 -9.42
N LEU A 202 5.32 4.52 -8.21
CA LEU A 202 6.10 4.61 -6.98
C LEU A 202 7.18 3.53 -6.92
N ALA A 203 6.84 2.28 -7.25
CA ALA A 203 7.79 1.18 -7.23
C ALA A 203 8.95 1.41 -8.22
N ASP A 204 8.65 1.83 -9.46
CA ASP A 204 9.65 2.25 -10.46
C ASP A 204 10.52 3.40 -9.96
N TYR A 205 9.91 4.40 -9.33
CA TYR A 205 10.63 5.56 -8.78
C TYR A 205 11.62 5.15 -7.69
N VAL A 206 11.21 4.27 -6.77
CA VAL A 206 12.07 3.71 -5.71
C VAL A 206 13.22 2.92 -6.33
N ASP A 207 12.92 2.04 -7.30
CA ASP A 207 13.90 1.19 -7.96
C ASP A 207 15.01 2.04 -8.61
N LYS A 208 14.62 3.04 -9.40
CA LYS A 208 15.55 3.94 -10.09
C LYS A 208 16.41 4.79 -9.15
N HIS A 209 15.87 5.22 -8.02
CA HIS A 209 16.56 6.16 -7.13
C HIS A 209 17.34 5.48 -5.98
N ARG A 210 17.07 4.20 -5.70
CA ARG A 210 17.64 3.48 -4.56
C ARG A 210 18.17 2.10 -4.89
N ASP A 211 18.03 1.63 -6.13
CA ASP A 211 18.37 0.27 -6.55
C ASP A 211 17.73 -0.77 -5.60
N LEU A 212 16.46 -0.53 -5.26
CA LEU A 212 15.73 -1.30 -4.26
C LEU A 212 14.52 -1.97 -4.89
N ASN A 213 14.58 -3.31 -4.98
CA ASN A 213 13.44 -4.15 -5.34
C ASN A 213 12.42 -4.18 -4.18
N ILE A 214 11.56 -3.17 -4.13
CA ILE A 214 10.63 -2.96 -3.02
C ILE A 214 9.53 -4.05 -2.99
N PRO A 215 9.26 -4.66 -1.82
CA PRO A 215 8.14 -5.59 -1.69
C PRO A 215 6.80 -4.83 -1.68
N ILE A 216 5.85 -5.36 -2.44
CA ILE A 216 4.49 -4.86 -2.57
C ILE A 216 3.55 -5.92 -1.99
N TYR A 217 2.93 -5.61 -0.85
CA TYR A 217 2.03 -6.51 -0.14
C TYR A 217 0.57 -6.18 -0.51
N PRO A 218 -0.16 -7.13 -1.11
CA PRO A 218 -1.59 -6.97 -1.29
C PRO A 218 -2.30 -7.08 0.07
N VAL A 219 -3.19 -6.14 0.33
CA VAL A 219 -4.04 -6.10 1.51
C VAL A 219 -5.49 -6.10 1.05
N TYR A 220 -6.29 -7.02 1.56
CA TYR A 220 -7.72 -7.04 1.31
C TYR A 220 -8.47 -6.66 2.58
N TYR A 221 -9.43 -5.74 2.44
CA TYR A 221 -10.34 -5.35 3.51
C TYR A 221 -11.78 -5.65 3.10
N SER A 222 -12.47 -6.43 3.92
CA SER A 222 -13.90 -6.70 3.77
C SER A 222 -14.69 -6.03 4.88
N LYS A 223 -15.53 -5.05 4.52
CA LYS A 223 -16.45 -4.40 5.46
C LYS A 223 -17.53 -5.36 5.98
N ARG A 224 -18.02 -6.25 5.10
CA ARG A 224 -19.12 -7.19 5.40
C ARG A 224 -18.66 -8.27 6.38
N GLU A 225 -17.57 -8.96 6.03
CA GLU A 225 -16.99 -10.02 6.87
C GLU A 225 -16.24 -9.44 8.07
N ARG A 226 -15.82 -8.18 7.98
CA ARG A 226 -14.96 -7.49 8.96
C ARG A 226 -13.63 -8.22 9.07
N GLU A 227 -12.96 -8.32 7.94
CA GLU A 227 -11.70 -9.03 7.79
C GLU A 227 -10.65 -8.13 7.15
N ILE A 228 -9.42 -8.32 7.58
CA ILE A 228 -8.21 -7.79 6.94
C ILE A 228 -7.35 -8.99 6.60
N GLU A 229 -7.01 -9.15 5.33
CA GLU A 229 -6.09 -10.18 4.87
C GLU A 229 -4.84 -9.54 4.28
N ILE A 230 -3.68 -10.02 4.69
CA ILE A 230 -2.36 -9.53 4.27
C ILE A 230 -1.68 -10.67 3.51
N GLY A 231 -1.63 -10.56 2.19
CA GLY A 231 -1.02 -11.56 1.33
C GLY A 231 0.51 -11.53 1.37
N LYS A 232 1.12 -12.51 0.69
CA LYS A 232 2.57 -12.55 0.47
C LYS A 232 3.03 -11.43 -0.47
N PRO A 233 4.27 -10.93 -0.33
CA PRO A 233 4.74 -9.84 -1.16
C PRO A 233 4.97 -10.30 -2.59
N ALA A 234 4.65 -9.41 -3.53
CA ALA A 234 5.20 -9.44 -4.87
C ALA A 234 6.36 -8.42 -4.95
N TYR A 235 7.37 -8.71 -5.75
CA TYR A 235 8.53 -7.83 -5.89
C TYR A 235 8.51 -7.12 -7.23
N TYR A 236 8.70 -5.80 -7.22
CA TYR A 236 8.58 -4.94 -8.41
C TYR A 236 9.33 -5.48 -9.63
N ARG A 237 10.61 -5.86 -9.48
CA ARG A 237 11.45 -6.37 -10.58
C ARG A 237 10.97 -7.72 -11.11
N GLU A 238 10.48 -8.58 -10.23
CA GLU A 238 9.95 -9.91 -10.56
C GLU A 238 8.56 -9.81 -11.21
N THR A 239 7.80 -8.77 -10.88
CA THR A 239 6.50 -8.44 -11.49
C THR A 239 6.60 -7.60 -12.77
N SER A 240 7.73 -7.66 -13.48
CA SER A 240 7.98 -6.89 -14.73
C SER A 240 6.71 -6.72 -15.59
N PRO A 241 6.45 -5.54 -16.20
CA PRO A 241 5.16 -5.17 -16.81
C PRO A 241 4.59 -6.17 -17.85
N LYS A 242 5.43 -7.05 -18.38
CA LYS A 242 5.05 -8.15 -19.27
C LYS A 242 4.14 -9.20 -18.59
N ILE A 243 4.16 -9.32 -17.27
CA ILE A 243 3.38 -10.31 -16.50
C ILE A 243 2.01 -9.76 -16.10
N LEU A 244 1.93 -8.51 -15.65
CA LEU A 244 0.67 -7.88 -15.21
C LEU A 244 -0.36 -7.68 -16.34
N LEU A 245 0.09 -7.52 -17.59
CA LEU A 245 -0.80 -7.48 -18.76
C LEU A 245 -1.37 -8.87 -19.12
N LYS A 246 -0.71 -9.96 -18.68
CA LYS A 246 -1.14 -11.34 -18.92
C LYS A 246 -2.13 -11.84 -17.85
N GLU A 247 -2.05 -11.31 -16.63
CA GLU A 247 -2.85 -11.74 -15.48
C GLU A 247 -4.15 -10.94 -15.25
N SER A 248 -4.45 -9.94 -16.08
CA SER A 248 -5.77 -9.27 -16.10
C SER A 248 -6.94 -10.17 -16.52
N LYS A 249 -6.70 -11.48 -16.69
CA LYS A 249 -7.67 -12.54 -16.96
C LYS A 249 -7.79 -13.57 -15.82
N ILE A 250 -7.49 -13.24 -14.57
CA ILE A 250 -7.70 -14.17 -13.44
C ILE A 250 -9.11 -14.01 -12.87
N LYS A 251 -9.98 -14.99 -13.16
CA LYS A 251 -11.29 -15.21 -12.51
C LYS A 251 -11.09 -15.82 -11.13
N ARG A 252 -12.06 -15.54 -10.23
CA ARG A 252 -12.25 -16.18 -8.91
C ARG A 252 -11.88 -17.66 -8.97
N GLY A 253 -10.82 -18.07 -8.29
CA GLY A 253 -10.47 -19.48 -8.31
C GLY A 253 -9.27 -19.90 -7.49
N ASN A 254 -8.38 -19.00 -7.08
CA ASN A 254 -7.26 -19.35 -6.20
C ASN A 254 -7.07 -18.22 -5.18
N PHE A 255 -7.78 -18.33 -4.06
CA PHE A 255 -7.35 -17.79 -2.78
C PHE A 255 -6.70 -18.94 -2.01
#